data_AF-G7YGS7-F1
#
_entry.id   AF-G7YGS7-F1
#
_cell.length_a   1.000
_cell.length_b   1.000
_cell.length_c   1.000
_cell.angle_alpha   90.00
_cell.angle_beta   90.00
_cell.angle_gamma   90.00
#
_symmetry.space_group_name_H-M   'P 1'
#
loop_
_entity.id
_entity.type
_entity.pdbx_description
1 polymer ?
#
loop_
_entity_poly.entity_id
_entity_poly.type
_entity_poly.pdbx_seq_one_letter_code
_entity_poly.pdbx_strand_id
1 'polypeptide(L)'
;MEHVNLQDLHYPLARSKVEVRFHVPSASWIPEPARARLLEKEAHRITKDLFFIIASDRTRKQVLNQADCLERIRRLIRECVAEINKPPPDPETIELVQKRKAKANESRLIQKKMSSLTKQYRRKPTVYDL
;
A
#
# COMPACT_ATOMS: atom_id res chain seq x y z
N MET A 1 37.33 42.37 -15.87
CA MET A 1 36.00 42.11 -15.27
C MET A 1 35.60 40.72 -15.71
N GLU A 2 35.75 39.73 -14.83
CA GLU A 2 35.35 38.36 -15.16
C GLU A 2 33.82 38.28 -15.14
N HIS A 3 33.25 37.98 -16.31
CA HIS A 3 31.81 37.76 -16.46
C HIS A 3 31.46 36.46 -15.76
N VAL A 4 30.95 36.56 -14.54
CA VAL A 4 30.42 35.40 -13.82
C VAL A 4 29.16 34.93 -14.56
N ASN A 5 29.26 33.80 -15.26
CA ASN A 5 28.15 33.22 -16.02
C ASN A 5 27.11 32.68 -15.03
N LEU A 6 25.99 33.40 -14.89
CA LEU A 6 24.86 33.07 -14.02
C LEU A 6 24.16 31.74 -14.37
N GLN A 7 24.54 31.06 -15.45
CA GLN A 7 23.99 29.76 -15.84
C GLN A 7 24.55 28.56 -15.05
N ASP A 8 25.58 28.76 -14.21
CA ASP A 8 26.18 27.68 -13.39
C ASP A 8 25.75 27.71 -11.91
N LEU A 9 24.73 28.51 -11.54
CA LEU A 9 24.20 28.48 -10.18
C LEU A 9 23.29 27.26 -9.99
N HIS A 10 23.89 26.06 -9.86
CA HIS A 10 23.20 24.88 -9.35
C HIS A 10 22.86 25.15 -7.88
N TYR A 11 21.73 25.82 -7.62
CA TYR A 11 21.20 25.91 -6.27
C TYR A 11 20.87 24.50 -5.80
N PRO A 12 21.50 23.98 -4.73
CA PRO A 12 21.24 22.61 -4.30
C PRO A 12 19.76 22.54 -3.93
N LEU A 13 19.01 21.76 -4.71
CA LEU A 13 17.59 21.51 -4.49
C LEU A 13 17.41 21.11 -3.03
N ALA A 14 16.69 21.93 -2.27
CA ALA A 14 16.45 21.70 -0.85
C ALA A 14 15.92 20.27 -0.66
N ARG A 15 16.62 19.47 0.14
CA ARG A 15 16.27 18.07 0.41
C ARG A 15 15.03 18.03 1.30
N SER A 16 13.86 18.06 0.68
CA SER A 16 12.58 18.05 1.42
C SER A 16 12.16 16.64 1.84
N LYS A 17 12.67 15.59 1.20
CA LYS A 17 12.35 14.20 1.53
C LYS A 17 12.81 13.86 2.95
N VAL A 18 11.89 13.32 3.75
CA VAL A 18 12.15 12.82 5.11
C VAL A 18 11.96 11.32 5.12
N GLU A 19 12.91 10.60 5.73
CA GLU A 19 12.81 9.19 6.02
C GLU A 19 12.88 8.98 7.54
N VAL A 20 11.99 8.14 8.06
CA VAL A 20 11.98 7.69 9.45
C VAL A 20 12.27 6.20 9.46
N ARG A 21 13.31 5.82 10.20
CA ARG A 21 13.74 4.44 10.37
C ARG A 21 13.89 4.11 11.84
N PHE A 22 13.31 3.01 12.29
CA PHE A 22 13.49 2.52 13.66
C PHE A 22 13.47 0.99 13.72
N HIS A 23 14.15 0.44 14.72
CA HIS A 23 14.16 -1.00 14.98
C HIS A 23 12.88 -1.40 15.72
N VAL A 24 12.06 -2.26 15.11
CA VAL A 24 10.74 -2.60 15.64
C VAL A 24 10.83 -3.37 16.97
N PRO A 25 11.67 -4.42 17.12
CA PRO A 25 11.76 -5.18 18.38
C PRO A 25 12.23 -4.36 19.59
N SER A 26 13.14 -3.40 19.39
CA SER A 26 13.65 -2.54 20.48
C SER A 26 12.70 -1.40 20.87
N ALA A 27 11.60 -1.20 20.14
CA ALA A 27 10.64 -0.14 20.41
C ALA A 27 9.76 -0.47 21.64
N SER A 28 10.23 -0.11 22.84
CA SER A 28 9.52 -0.33 24.10
C SER A 28 8.19 0.40 24.22
N TRP A 29 8.02 1.49 23.46
CA TRP A 29 6.80 2.31 23.40
C TRP A 29 5.67 1.67 22.57
N ILE A 30 5.93 0.56 21.87
CA ILE A 30 4.92 -0.24 21.17
C ILE A 30 4.66 -1.51 21.97
N PRO A 31 3.39 -1.84 22.29
CA PRO A 31 3.06 -3.11 22.93
C PRO A 31 3.58 -4.31 22.12
N GLU A 32 4.09 -5.34 22.78
CA GLU A 32 4.62 -6.53 22.13
C GLU A 32 3.69 -7.17 21.08
N PRO A 33 2.39 -7.40 21.35
CA PRO A 33 1.51 -8.00 20.35
C PRO A 33 1.34 -7.09 19.12
N ALA A 34 1.39 -5.77 19.31
CA ALA A 34 1.35 -4.81 18.20
C ALA A 34 2.66 -4.80 17.41
N ARG A 35 3.82 -5.04 18.04
CA ARG A 35 5.10 -5.23 17.33
C ARG A 35 5.07 -6.45 16.42
N ALA A 36 4.59 -7.59 16.92
CA ALA A 36 4.46 -8.81 16.14
C ALA A 36 3.54 -8.60 14.93
N ARG A 37 2.35 -8.02 15.14
CA ARG A 37 1.42 -7.69 14.05
C ARG A 37 1.99 -6.71 13.03
N LEU A 38 2.74 -5.70 13.49
CA LEU A 38 3.39 -4.75 12.59
C LEU A 38 4.43 -5.46 11.71
N LEU A 39 5.20 -6.39 12.27
CA LEU A 39 6.18 -7.19 11.52
C LEU A 39 5.52 -8.07 10.46
N GLU A 40 4.38 -8.68 10.76
CA GLU A 40 3.62 -9.49 9.81
C GLU A 40 2.98 -8.64 8.70
N LYS A 41 2.30 -7.53 9.07
CA LYS A 41 1.48 -6.73 8.15
C LYS A 41 2.30 -5.85 7.21
N GLU A 42 3.39 -5.26 7.72
CA GLU A 42 4.26 -4.38 6.95
C GLU A 42 5.61 -5.03 6.61
N ALA A 43 5.63 -6.36 6.47
CA ALA A 43 6.83 -7.12 6.13
C ALA A 43 7.54 -6.59 4.86
N HIS A 44 6.80 -6.04 3.90
CA HIS A 44 7.35 -5.44 2.67
C HIS A 44 8.10 -4.12 2.90
N ARG A 45 7.94 -3.47 4.06
CA ARG A 45 8.66 -2.24 4.45
C ARG A 45 9.75 -2.48 5.49
N ILE A 46 9.96 -3.73 5.87
CA ILE A 46 10.91 -4.11 6.91
C ILE A 46 12.15 -4.71 6.25
N THR A 47 13.30 -4.29 6.75
CA THR A 47 14.61 -4.83 6.35
C THR A 47 14.92 -6.15 7.06
N LYS A 48 15.96 -6.87 6.61
CA LYS A 48 16.41 -8.12 7.26
C LYS A 48 16.77 -7.92 8.73
N ASP A 49 17.31 -6.76 9.06
CA ASP A 49 17.68 -6.35 10.42
C ASP A 49 16.48 -5.81 11.23
N LEU A 50 15.24 -6.08 10.81
CA LEU A 50 14.00 -5.68 11.49
C LEU A 50 13.83 -4.16 11.69
N PHE A 51 14.46 -3.35 10.84
CA PHE A 51 14.17 -1.93 10.76
C PHE A 51 12.99 -1.67 9.85
N PHE A 52 12.00 -0.95 10.39
CA PHE A 52 10.88 -0.39 9.64
C PHE A 52 11.29 0.94 9.03
N ILE A 53 11.02 1.13 7.74
CA ILE A 53 11.38 2.33 6.98
C ILE A 53 10.12 2.95 6.36
N ILE A 54 9.93 4.25 6.61
CA ILE A 54 8.88 5.04 5.98
C ILE A 54 9.45 6.39 5.54
N ALA A 55 9.10 6.81 4.32
CA ALA A 55 9.54 8.09 3.77
C ALA A 55 8.37 8.90 3.21
N SER A 56 8.54 10.22 3.22
CA SER A 56 7.59 11.17 2.64
C SER A 56 8.35 12.31 1.94
N ASP A 57 7.94 12.57 0.71
CA ASP A 57 8.44 13.65 -0.17
C ASP A 57 7.29 14.51 -0.73
N ARG A 58 6.11 14.46 -0.09
CA ARG A 58 4.87 15.08 -0.59
C ARG A 58 4.99 16.60 -0.78
N THR A 59 5.70 17.28 0.11
CA THR A 59 5.81 18.74 0.12
C THR A 59 7.28 19.18 0.02
N ARG A 60 7.53 20.42 -0.41
CA ARG A 60 8.88 21.02 -0.37
C ARG A 60 9.35 21.38 1.05
N LYS A 61 8.49 21.29 2.06
CA LYS A 61 8.80 21.61 3.47
C LYS A 61 9.07 20.33 4.25
N GLN A 62 10.29 20.22 4.78
CA GLN A 62 10.73 19.05 5.55
C GLN A 62 9.86 18.78 6.78
N VAL A 63 9.47 19.82 7.53
CA VAL A 63 8.63 19.70 8.73
C VAL A 63 7.27 19.05 8.43
N LEU A 64 6.67 19.38 7.28
CA LEU A 64 5.39 18.79 6.87
C LEU A 64 5.55 17.32 6.49
N ASN A 65 6.64 16.97 5.81
CA ASN A 65 6.94 15.58 5.47
C ASN A 65 7.28 14.74 6.71
N GLN A 66 7.93 15.34 7.72
CA GLN A 66 8.16 14.69 9.01
C GLN A 66 6.84 14.41 9.74
N ALA A 67 5.93 15.40 9.78
CA ALA A 67 4.61 15.22 10.37
C ALA A 67 3.80 14.12 9.66
N ASP A 68 3.88 14.03 8.32
CA ASP A 68 3.25 12.96 7.54
C ASP A 68 3.82 11.58 7.90
N CYS A 69 5.14 11.43 7.97
CA CYS A 69 5.75 10.15 8.39
C CYS A 69 5.27 9.73 9.78
N LEU A 70 5.25 10.66 10.74
CA LEU A 70 4.82 10.37 12.11
C LEU A 70 3.32 10.05 12.21
N GLU A 71 2.47 10.75 11.46
CA GLU A 71 1.04 10.44 11.37
C GLU A 71 0.85 9.00 10.89
N ARG A 72 1.49 8.66 9.77
CA ARG A 72 1.39 7.32 9.18
C ARG A 72 1.84 6.22 10.14
N ILE A 73 2.93 6.44 10.87
CA ILE A 73 3.38 5.51 11.92
C ILE A 73 2.30 5.35 13.00
N ARG A 74 1.74 6.46 13.50
CA ARG A 74 0.69 6.43 14.54
C ARG A 74 -0.55 5.68 14.05
N ARG A 75 -0.97 5.92 12.81
CA ARG A 75 -2.11 5.24 12.20
C ARG A 75 -1.87 3.74 12.09
N LEU A 76 -0.73 3.32 11.54
CA LEU A 76 -0.39 1.91 11.39
C LEU A 76 -0.41 1.17 12.73
N ILE A 77 0.18 1.78 13.77
CA ILE A 77 0.19 1.19 15.10
C ILE A 77 -1.22 1.10 15.69
N ARG A 78 -2.05 2.14 15.53
CA ARG A 78 -3.45 2.11 15.97
C ARG A 78 -4.26 1.04 15.25
N GLU A 79 -4.06 0.87 13.94
CA GLU A 79 -4.71 -0.18 13.15
C GLU A 79 -4.29 -1.57 13.65
N CYS A 80 -3.00 -1.79 13.91
CA CYS A 80 -2.50 -3.05 14.48
C CYS A 80 -3.14 -3.35 15.84
N VAL A 81 -3.19 -2.36 16.73
CA VAL A 81 -3.83 -2.50 18.05
C VAL A 81 -5.34 -2.75 17.93
N ALA A 82 -6.02 -2.05 17.04
CA ALA A 82 -7.46 -2.23 16.82
C ALA A 82 -7.79 -3.62 16.28
N GLU A 83 -6.98 -4.16 15.38
CA GLU A 83 -7.14 -5.51 14.84
C GLU A 83 -6.96 -6.60 15.91
N ILE A 84 -6.00 -6.42 16.83
CA ILE A 84 -5.79 -7.34 17.95
C ILE A 84 -7.02 -7.37 18.88
N ASN A 85 -7.61 -6.21 19.14
CA ASN A 85 -8.78 -6.10 20.02
C ASN A 85 -10.11 -6.40 19.32
N LYS A 86 -10.10 -6.65 18.01
CA LYS A 86 -11.34 -6.87 17.27
C LYS A 86 -11.90 -8.24 17.64
N PRO A 87 -13.19 -8.31 18.07
CA PRO A 87 -13.80 -9.60 18.33
C PRO A 87 -13.82 -10.44 17.03
N PRO A 88 -13.75 -11.77 17.14
CA PRO A 88 -13.91 -12.64 15.99
C PRO A 88 -15.24 -12.32 15.29
N PRO A 89 -15.26 -12.32 13.95
CA PRO A 89 -16.49 -12.04 13.21
C PRO A 89 -17.53 -13.12 13.51
N ASP A 90 -18.77 -12.68 13.65
CA ASP A 90 -19.93 -13.55 13.86
C ASP A 90 -20.08 -14.56 12.68
N PRO A 91 -20.45 -15.82 12.95
CA PRO A 91 -20.64 -16.84 11.91
C PRO A 91 -21.56 -16.38 10.78
N GLU A 92 -22.67 -15.69 11.07
CA GLU A 92 -23.61 -15.22 10.04
C GLU A 92 -22.94 -14.18 9.13
N THR A 93 -22.09 -13.33 9.71
CA THR A 93 -21.30 -12.35 8.96
C THR A 93 -20.33 -13.04 8.01
N ILE A 94 -19.68 -14.12 8.47
CA ILE A 94 -18.75 -14.90 7.65
C ILE A 94 -19.48 -15.53 6.46
N GLU A 95 -20.63 -16.17 6.70
CA GLU A 95 -21.45 -16.80 5.66
C GLU A 95 -21.96 -15.78 4.63
N LEU A 96 -22.43 -14.62 5.10
CA LEU A 96 -22.87 -13.53 4.23
C LEU A 96 -21.73 -13.04 3.32
N VAL A 97 -20.51 -12.89 3.86
CA VAL A 97 -19.33 -12.52 3.08
C VAL A 97 -18.99 -13.59 2.05
N GLN A 98 -19.06 -14.87 2.40
CA GLN A 98 -18.82 -15.97 1.46
C GLN A 98 -19.84 -15.98 0.31
N LYS A 99 -21.13 -15.84 0.64
CA LYS A 99 -22.21 -15.75 -0.35
C LYS A 99 -22.04 -14.58 -1.30
N ARG A 100 -21.65 -13.40 -0.77
CA ARG A 100 -21.34 -12.22 -1.59
C ARG A 100 -20.16 -12.47 -2.53
N LYS A 101 -19.09 -13.11 -2.05
CA LYS A 101 -17.92 -13.48 -2.88
C LYS A 101 -18.30 -14.46 -3.99
N ALA A 102 -19.10 -15.50 -3.68
CA ALA A 102 -19.58 -16.47 -4.66
C ALA A 102 -20.39 -15.79 -5.77
N LYS A 103 -21.37 -14.96 -5.39
CA LYS A 103 -22.20 -14.19 -6.33
C LYS A 103 -21.37 -13.26 -7.22
N ALA A 104 -20.39 -12.56 -6.64
CA ALA A 104 -19.49 -11.69 -7.41
C ALA A 104 -18.66 -12.49 -8.43
N ASN A 105 -18.21 -13.69 -8.07
CA ASN A 105 -17.47 -14.56 -8.97
C ASN A 105 -18.36 -15.10 -10.10
N GLU A 106 -19.59 -15.52 -9.81
CA GLU A 106 -20.56 -15.96 -10.83
C GLU A 106 -20.84 -14.85 -11.84
N SER A 107 -21.16 -13.63 -11.38
CA SER A 107 -21.36 -12.48 -12.26
C SER A 107 -20.15 -12.19 -13.15
N ARG A 108 -18.94 -12.27 -12.58
CA ARG A 108 -17.68 -12.09 -13.33
C ARG A 108 -17.51 -13.17 -14.41
N LEU A 109 -17.84 -14.43 -14.12
CA LEU A 109 -17.76 -15.53 -15.09
C LEU A 109 -18.77 -15.37 -16.22
N ILE A 110 -20.01 -14.99 -15.90
CA ILE A 110 -21.06 -14.69 -16.90
C ILE A 110 -20.60 -13.54 -17.81
N GLN A 111 -20.07 -12.45 -17.23
CA GLN A 111 -19.57 -11.33 -18.00
C GLN A 111 -18.40 -11.71 -18.91
N LYS A 112 -17.47 -12.57 -18.44
CA LYS A 112 -16.39 -13.12 -19.26
C LYS A 112 -16.95 -13.96 -20.42
N LYS A 113 -17.94 -14.82 -20.16
CA LYS A 113 -18.58 -15.66 -21.18
C LYS A 113 -19.26 -14.80 -22.25
N MET A 114 -20.08 -13.84 -21.85
CA MET A 114 -20.73 -12.86 -22.74
C MET A 114 -19.71 -12.15 -23.61
N SER A 115 -18.65 -11.60 -22.99
CA SER A 115 -17.57 -10.92 -23.71
C SER A 115 -16.85 -11.82 -24.71
N SER A 116 -16.66 -13.11 -24.39
CA SER A 116 -16.06 -14.10 -25.28
C SER A 116 -16.96 -14.38 -26.49
N LEU A 117 -18.25 -14.58 -26.27
CA LEU A 117 -19.24 -14.81 -27.35
C LEU A 117 -19.29 -13.61 -28.30
N THR A 118 -19.35 -12.39 -27.78
CA THR A 118 -19.31 -11.17 -28.59
C THR A 118 -17.99 -11.05 -29.38
N LYS A 119 -16.87 -11.55 -28.86
CA LYS A 119 -15.59 -11.57 -29.61
C LYS A 119 -15.60 -12.62 -30.72
N GLN A 120 -16.13 -13.81 -30.45
CA GLN A 120 -16.27 -14.87 -31.46
C GLN A 120 -17.15 -14.42 -32.62
N TYR A 121 -18.31 -13.81 -32.33
CA TYR A 121 -19.22 -13.30 -33.37
C TYR A 121 -18.59 -12.20 -34.24
N ARG A 122 -17.67 -11.40 -33.68
CA ARG A 122 -16.95 -10.36 -34.42
C ARG A 122 -15.78 -10.88 -35.27
N ARG A 123 -15.38 -12.15 -35.13
CA ARG A 123 -14.31 -12.72 -35.96
C ARG A 123 -14.83 -12.91 -37.38
N LYS A 124 -14.07 -12.44 -38.36
CA LYS A 124 -14.33 -12.73 -39.78
C LYS A 124 -14.11 -14.23 -40.02
N PRO A 125 -14.90 -14.88 -40.87
CA PRO A 125 -14.68 -16.28 -41.23
C PRO A 125 -13.27 -16.46 -41.78
N THR A 126 -12.59 -17.50 -41.33
CA THR A 126 -11.27 -17.87 -41.82
C THR A 126 -11.40 -18.67 -43.11
N VAL A 127 -10.33 -18.74 -43.92
CA VAL A 127 -10.31 -19.43 -45.23
C VAL A 127 -10.66 -20.94 -45.13
N TYR A 128 -10.72 -21.47 -43.91
CA TYR A 128 -11.01 -22.86 -43.57
C TYR A 128 -12.47 -23.10 -43.07
N ASP A 129 -13.33 -22.08 -43.06
CA ASP A 129 -14.74 -22.15 -42.58
C ASP A 129 -15.78 -22.39 -43.73
N LEU A 130 -15.34 -22.83 -44.92
CA LEU A 130 -16.19 -23.18 -46.07
C LEU A 130 -16.11 -24.66 -46.43
#